data_AF-A0A5N4E578-F1
#
_entry.id   AF-A0A5N4E578-F1
#
_cell.length_a   1.000
_cell.length_b   1.000
_cell.length_c   1.000
_cell.angle_alpha   90.00
_cell.angle_beta   90.00
_cell.angle_gamma   90.00
#
_symmetry.space_group_name_H-M   'P 1'
#
loop_
_entity.id
_entity.type
_entity.pdbx_description
1 polymer ?
#
loop_
_entity_poly.entity_id
_entity_poly.type
_entity_poly.pdbx_seq_one_letter_code
_entity_poly.pdbx_strand_id
1 'polypeptide(L)'
;MAGVPVALPGHPGEFLCLVVVSDHRLYVLKVTGEICGPPASWLQLTLAVPLQDLSSIELGLAGQSLWLEWAAGAGSCVLLPRDAKHCRAFLEELADVLQSLPPTRRSSVSTTEEEVTPKHRLWPLLERDSSSEPPRFFYLRVFLVEGPAACPVSLLLTLCTLYLLDEDPTGSQAEHPPPAVSGEVSVKAPPSRPGPSVRVREQQPLSSLSSVLLYRVAPEDLRLVFYDEVSRLESFWALRVVCPEQLTALLAWIREPWEELFSIGLRTVTQEGLELVQ
;
A
#
# COMPACT_ATOMS: atom_id res chain seq x y z
N MET A 1 -13.71 6.28 -16.44
CA MET A 1 -13.67 5.00 -15.70
C MET A 1 -12.31 4.92 -15.05
N ALA A 2 -12.24 4.97 -13.72
CA ALA A 2 -10.97 4.82 -13.00
C ALA A 2 -10.70 3.32 -12.83
N GLY A 3 -9.57 2.84 -13.35
CA GLY A 3 -9.10 1.48 -13.07
C GLY A 3 -8.50 1.38 -11.67
N VAL A 4 -8.31 0.16 -11.18
CA VAL A 4 -7.62 -0.15 -9.93
C VAL A 4 -6.27 -0.80 -10.25
N PRO A 5 -5.16 -0.34 -9.65
CA PRO A 5 -3.89 -1.06 -9.74
C PRO A 5 -4.00 -2.43 -9.08
N VAL A 6 -3.52 -3.47 -9.76
CA VAL A 6 -3.52 -4.85 -9.26
C VAL A 6 -2.11 -5.41 -9.35
N ALA A 7 -1.72 -6.16 -8.33
CA ALA A 7 -0.52 -6.98 -8.35
C ALA A 7 -0.90 -8.46 -8.34
N LEU A 8 -0.25 -9.24 -9.22
CA LEU A 8 -0.46 -10.67 -9.34
C LEU A 8 0.87 -11.42 -9.15
N PRO A 9 0.88 -12.58 -8.48
CA PRO A 9 2.06 -13.43 -8.40
C PRO A 9 2.64 -13.73 -9.79
N GLY A 10 3.97 -13.63 -9.92
CA GLY A 10 4.68 -13.87 -11.19
C GLY A 10 4.65 -12.71 -12.19
N HIS A 11 3.97 -11.60 -11.87
CA HIS A 11 4.03 -10.37 -12.66
C HIS A 11 4.93 -9.32 -11.99
N PRO A 12 5.77 -8.59 -12.76
CA PRO A 12 6.58 -7.52 -12.20
C PRO A 12 5.69 -6.31 -11.88
N GLY A 13 5.63 -5.94 -10.59
CA GLY A 13 4.95 -4.74 -10.11
C GLY A 13 3.43 -4.77 -10.27
N GLU A 14 2.82 -3.60 -10.13
CA GLU A 14 1.39 -3.39 -10.31
C GLU A 14 1.05 -2.91 -11.72
N PHE A 15 -0.17 -3.20 -12.17
CA PHE A 15 -0.70 -2.71 -13.44
C PHE A 15 -2.18 -2.35 -13.32
N LEU A 16 -2.60 -1.35 -14.09
CA LEU A 16 -3.97 -0.84 -14.05
C LEU A 16 -4.95 -1.89 -14.61
N CYS A 17 -6.02 -2.16 -13.86
CA CYS A 17 -7.04 -3.14 -14.23
C CYS A 17 -8.46 -2.63 -14.01
N LEU A 18 -9.41 -3.29 -14.66
CA LEU A 18 -10.79 -3.35 -14.20
C LEU A 18 -10.99 -4.67 -13.46
N VAL A 19 -11.57 -4.59 -12.26
CA VAL A 19 -12.01 -5.75 -11.49
C VAL A 19 -13.52 -5.83 -11.62
N VAL A 20 -14.00 -6.93 -12.18
CA VAL A 20 -15.42 -7.15 -12.44
C VAL A 20 -15.86 -8.38 -11.68
N VAL A 21 -16.91 -8.23 -10.88
CA VAL A 21 -17.49 -9.32 -10.11
C VAL A 21 -18.87 -9.63 -10.68
N SER A 22 -19.09 -10.88 -11.08
CA SER A 22 -20.42 -11.41 -11.43
C SER A 22 -20.88 -12.37 -10.35
N ASP A 23 -22.12 -12.87 -10.45
CA ASP A 23 -22.65 -13.96 -9.60
C ASP A 23 -21.98 -15.34 -9.83
N HIS A 24 -20.92 -15.40 -10.65
CA HIS A 24 -20.21 -16.63 -11.00
C HIS A 24 -18.70 -16.51 -10.81
N ARG A 25 -18.11 -15.38 -11.22
CA ARG A 25 -16.67 -15.21 -11.29
C ARG A 25 -16.24 -13.79 -10.93
N LEU A 26 -15.03 -13.70 -10.42
CA LEU A 26 -14.24 -12.48 -10.38
C LEU A 26 -13.30 -12.46 -11.59
N TYR A 27 -13.27 -11.34 -12.29
CA TYR A 27 -12.43 -11.09 -13.44
C TYR A 27 -11.46 -9.95 -13.15
N VAL A 28 -10.20 -10.12 -13.52
CA VAL A 28 -9.20 -9.03 -13.58
C VAL A 28 -8.84 -8.81 -15.04
N LEU A 29 -9.16 -7.62 -15.54
CA LEU A 29 -8.94 -7.22 -16.93
C LEU A 29 -7.88 -6.12 -16.95
N LYS A 30 -6.68 -6.44 -17.42
CA LYS A 30 -5.58 -5.47 -17.55
C LYS A 30 -5.90 -4.43 -18.63
N VAL A 31 -5.70 -3.17 -18.30
CA VAL A 31 -5.73 -2.05 -19.25
C VAL A 31 -4.39 -2.04 -20.00
N THR A 32 -4.44 -2.21 -21.32
CA THR A 32 -3.26 -2.33 -22.20
C THR A 32 -3.02 -1.09 -23.07
N GLY A 33 -3.97 -0.15 -23.11
CA GLY A 33 -3.88 1.07 -23.90
C GLY A 33 -4.83 2.15 -23.39
N GLU A 34 -4.99 3.21 -24.17
CA GLU A 34 -5.94 4.28 -23.85
C GLU A 34 -7.37 3.73 -23.78
N ILE A 35 -8.13 4.20 -22.78
CA ILE A 35 -9.51 3.79 -22.55
C ILE A 35 -10.42 4.50 -23.56
N CYS A 36 -10.33 4.10 -24.82
CA CYS A 36 -11.07 4.66 -25.94
C CYS A 36 -11.52 3.57 -26.92
N GLY A 37 -12.74 3.68 -27.43
CA GLY A 37 -13.31 2.71 -28.36
C GLY A 37 -13.71 1.38 -27.70
N PRO A 38 -13.82 0.29 -28.49
CA PRO A 38 -14.32 -1.01 -28.02
C PRO A 38 -13.42 -1.61 -26.92
N PRO A 39 -13.97 -2.17 -25.83
CA PRO A 39 -13.18 -2.71 -24.73
C PRO A 39 -12.11 -3.75 -25.15
N ALA A 40 -12.40 -4.56 -26.17
CA ALA A 40 -11.46 -5.57 -26.67
C ALA A 40 -10.17 -4.99 -27.28
N SER A 41 -10.11 -3.68 -27.60
CA SER A 41 -8.90 -3.05 -28.12
C SER A 41 -7.95 -2.53 -27.03
N TRP A 42 -8.41 -2.41 -25.78
CA TRP A 42 -7.63 -1.86 -24.67
C TRP A 42 -7.75 -2.65 -23.35
N LEU A 43 -8.54 -3.73 -23.31
CA LEU A 43 -8.61 -4.67 -22.19
C LEU A 43 -8.13 -6.07 -22.58
N GLN A 44 -7.33 -6.64 -21.71
CA GLN A 44 -6.90 -8.02 -21.77
C GLN A 44 -7.34 -8.78 -20.52
N LEU A 45 -7.99 -9.93 -20.68
CA LEU A 45 -8.30 -10.79 -19.55
C LEU A 45 -7.01 -11.38 -18.96
N THR A 46 -6.78 -11.12 -17.67
CA THR A 46 -5.61 -11.59 -16.93
C THR A 46 -5.97 -12.71 -15.97
N LEU A 47 -7.14 -12.61 -15.33
CA LEU A 47 -7.60 -13.57 -14.34
C LEU A 47 -9.12 -13.73 -14.44
N ALA A 48 -9.61 -14.97 -14.29
CA ALA A 48 -11.04 -15.28 -14.23
C ALA A 48 -11.28 -16.46 -13.27
N VAL A 49 -11.56 -16.18 -12.00
CA VAL A 49 -11.69 -17.22 -10.95
C VAL A 49 -13.15 -17.32 -10.50
N PRO A 50 -13.68 -18.55 -10.31
CA PRO A 50 -15.00 -18.75 -9.70
C PRO A 50 -15.11 -18.10 -8.32
N LEU A 51 -16.23 -17.43 -8.04
CA LEU A 51 -16.45 -16.81 -6.73
C LEU A 51 -16.50 -17.82 -5.58
N GLN A 52 -17.02 -19.01 -5.85
CA GLN A 52 -17.04 -20.14 -4.90
C GLN A 52 -15.64 -20.60 -4.47
N ASP A 53 -14.60 -20.25 -5.25
CA ASP A 53 -13.22 -20.62 -4.91
C ASP A 53 -12.57 -19.54 -4.03
N LEU A 54 -13.20 -18.38 -3.82
CA LEU A 54 -12.68 -17.37 -2.89
C LEU A 54 -12.72 -17.92 -1.47
N SER A 55 -11.57 -17.94 -0.80
CA SER A 55 -11.43 -18.49 0.56
C SER A 55 -11.19 -17.41 1.61
N SER A 56 -10.44 -16.37 1.27
CA SER A 56 -10.01 -15.34 2.22
C SER A 56 -9.92 -13.98 1.55
N ILE A 57 -10.29 -12.96 2.31
CA ILE A 57 -10.09 -11.54 1.98
C ILE A 57 -9.37 -10.90 3.16
N GLU A 58 -8.20 -10.33 2.92
CA GLU A 58 -7.49 -9.54 3.93
C GLU A 58 -7.47 -8.07 3.52
N LEU A 59 -8.00 -7.21 4.37
CA LEU A 59 -7.88 -5.77 4.23
C LEU A 59 -6.48 -5.37 4.73
N GLY A 60 -5.64 -4.87 3.84
CA GLY A 60 -4.26 -4.52 4.17
C GLY A 60 -4.15 -3.27 5.05
N LEU A 61 -2.92 -2.96 5.49
CA LEU A 61 -2.65 -1.88 6.45
C LEU A 61 -3.39 -0.59 6.16
N ALA A 62 -3.97 -0.03 7.23
CA ALA A 62 -4.79 1.19 7.20
C ALA A 62 -5.93 1.15 6.17
N GLY A 63 -6.35 -0.04 5.74
CA GLY A 63 -7.42 -0.23 4.78
C GLY A 63 -7.03 0.01 3.33
N GLN A 64 -5.75 0.13 2.97
CA GLN A 64 -5.34 0.68 1.67
C GLN A 64 -5.18 -0.35 0.55
N SER A 65 -5.41 -1.62 0.84
CA SER A 65 -5.36 -2.71 -0.15
C SER A 65 -6.31 -3.85 0.23
N LEU A 66 -6.61 -4.71 -0.73
CA LEU A 66 -7.36 -5.94 -0.51
C LEU A 66 -6.58 -7.11 -1.09
N TRP A 67 -6.24 -8.08 -0.25
CA TRP A 67 -5.68 -9.35 -0.68
C TRP A 67 -6.81 -10.35 -0.84
N LEU A 68 -6.99 -10.87 -2.05
CA LEU A 68 -7.93 -11.94 -2.35
C LEU A 68 -7.15 -13.23 -2.55
N GLU A 69 -7.54 -14.27 -1.84
CA GLU A 69 -6.93 -15.59 -1.94
C GLU A 69 -8.00 -16.64 -2.22
N TRP A 70 -7.65 -17.57 -3.10
CA TRP A 70 -8.52 -18.65 -3.53
C TRP A 70 -8.10 -19.98 -2.91
N ALA A 71 -9.09 -20.83 -2.69
CA ALA A 71 -8.93 -22.15 -2.12
C ALA A 71 -7.98 -23.03 -2.96
N ALA A 72 -7.42 -24.06 -2.29
CA ALA A 72 -6.61 -25.11 -2.91
C ALA A 72 -5.39 -24.61 -3.70
N GLY A 73 -4.83 -23.44 -3.34
CA GLY A 73 -3.64 -22.90 -3.99
C GLY A 73 -3.89 -22.35 -5.39
N ALA A 74 -5.14 -22.02 -5.73
CA ALA A 74 -5.51 -21.43 -7.01
C ALA A 74 -4.93 -20.02 -7.24
N GLY A 75 -4.21 -19.48 -6.26
CA GLY A 75 -3.41 -18.25 -6.36
C GLY A 75 -3.90 -17.17 -5.41
N SER A 76 -3.44 -15.95 -5.64
CA SER A 76 -3.96 -14.76 -4.98
C SER A 76 -3.82 -13.53 -5.86
N CYS A 77 -4.55 -12.46 -5.56
CA CYS A 77 -4.33 -11.15 -6.15
C CYS A 77 -4.43 -10.06 -5.10
N VAL A 78 -3.69 -8.97 -5.30
CA VAL A 78 -3.75 -7.81 -4.43
C VAL A 78 -4.30 -6.64 -5.20
N LEU A 79 -5.44 -6.11 -4.76
CA LEU A 79 -6.01 -4.87 -5.24
C LEU A 79 -5.40 -3.72 -4.45
N LEU A 80 -4.93 -2.68 -5.16
CA LEU A 80 -4.25 -1.54 -4.58
C LEU A 80 -4.97 -0.21 -4.89
N PRO A 81 -6.25 -0.02 -4.46
CA PRO A 81 -6.92 1.28 -4.56
C PRO A 81 -6.19 2.39 -3.79
N ARG A 82 -5.43 2.02 -2.75
CA ARG A 82 -4.72 2.92 -1.84
C ARG A 82 -5.61 3.84 -1.02
N ASP A 83 -6.93 3.72 -1.13
CA ASP A 83 -7.89 4.49 -0.36
C ASP A 83 -8.79 3.55 0.45
N ALA A 84 -8.80 3.75 1.77
CA ALA A 84 -9.58 2.96 2.70
C ALA A 84 -11.08 3.02 2.45
N LYS A 85 -11.60 4.15 1.93
CA LYS A 85 -13.02 4.27 1.56
C LYS A 85 -13.34 3.33 0.40
N HIS A 86 -12.51 3.33 -0.65
CA HIS A 86 -12.70 2.48 -1.81
C HIS A 86 -12.53 0.98 -1.49
N CYS A 87 -11.55 0.63 -0.65
CA CYS A 87 -11.37 -0.77 -0.23
C CYS A 87 -12.57 -1.28 0.59
N ARG A 88 -13.07 -0.49 1.54
CA ARG A 88 -14.26 -0.86 2.32
C ARG A 88 -15.51 -0.97 1.46
N ALA A 89 -15.76 0.01 0.59
CA ALA A 89 -16.90 -0.03 -0.33
C ALA A 89 -16.85 -1.28 -1.24
N PHE A 90 -15.68 -1.60 -1.79
CA PHE A 90 -15.52 -2.81 -2.60
C PHE A 90 -15.77 -4.08 -1.79
N LEU A 91 -15.26 -4.14 -0.55
CA LEU A 91 -15.46 -5.28 0.35
C LEU A 91 -16.94 -5.48 0.70
N GLU A 92 -17.67 -4.41 0.99
CA GLU A 92 -19.12 -4.42 1.26
C GLU A 92 -19.90 -4.95 0.05
N GLU A 93 -19.65 -4.39 -1.14
CA GLU A 93 -20.30 -4.85 -2.38
C GLU A 93 -19.97 -6.32 -2.70
N LEU A 94 -18.71 -6.73 -2.52
CA LEU A 94 -18.32 -8.13 -2.72
C LEU A 94 -19.00 -9.05 -1.70
N ALA A 95 -19.10 -8.64 -0.43
CA ALA A 95 -19.80 -9.39 0.60
C ALA A 95 -21.28 -9.57 0.26
N ASP A 96 -21.94 -8.54 -0.23
CA ASP A 96 -23.35 -8.60 -0.66
C ASP A 96 -23.53 -9.57 -1.83
N VAL A 97 -22.63 -9.53 -2.82
CA VAL A 97 -22.64 -10.50 -3.92
C VAL A 97 -22.47 -11.92 -3.39
N LEU A 98 -21.49 -12.18 -2.51
CA LEU A 98 -21.23 -13.50 -1.94
C LEU A 98 -22.43 -14.03 -1.12
N GLN A 99 -23.10 -13.16 -0.36
CA GLN A 99 -24.29 -13.51 0.42
C GLN A 99 -25.50 -13.82 -0.48
N SER A 100 -25.60 -13.15 -1.62
CA SER A 100 -26.68 -13.38 -2.60
C SER A 100 -26.54 -14.70 -3.37
N LEU A 101 -25.37 -15.35 -3.31
CA LEU A 101 -25.13 -16.61 -4.03
C LEU A 101 -26.06 -17.75 -3.54
N PRO A 102 -26.43 -18.68 -4.43
CA PRO A 102 -27.16 -19.89 -4.06
C PRO A 102 -26.41 -20.71 -2.98
N PRO A 103 -27.10 -21.41 -2.07
CA PRO A 103 -26.45 -22.18 -1.01
C PRO A 103 -25.42 -23.20 -1.49
N THR A 104 -25.59 -23.75 -2.69
CA THR A 104 -24.66 -24.70 -3.33
C THR A 104 -23.33 -24.08 -3.78
N ARG A 105 -23.25 -22.74 -3.84
CA ARG A 105 -22.08 -21.97 -4.31
C ARG A 105 -21.53 -21.00 -3.28
N ARG A 106 -22.13 -20.92 -2.08
CA ARG A 106 -21.58 -20.09 -1.01
C ARG A 106 -20.30 -20.74 -0.47
N SER A 107 -19.20 -20.01 -0.56
CA SER A 107 -17.98 -20.35 0.16
C SER A 107 -17.98 -19.70 1.55
N SER A 108 -17.30 -20.33 2.49
CA SER A 108 -16.99 -19.71 3.79
C SER A 108 -15.78 -18.81 3.59
N VAL A 109 -16.00 -17.55 3.24
CA VAL A 109 -14.93 -16.56 3.08
C VAL A 109 -14.56 -15.98 4.45
N SER A 110 -13.29 -16.07 4.82
CA SER A 110 -12.78 -15.38 6.01
C SER A 110 -12.34 -13.96 5.65
N THR A 111 -12.87 -12.97 6.36
CA THR A 111 -12.45 -11.57 6.23
C THR A 111 -11.60 -11.18 7.44
N THR A 112 -10.40 -10.67 7.20
CA THR A 112 -9.48 -10.20 8.26
C THR A 112 -8.94 -8.82 7.93
N GLU A 113 -8.49 -8.09 8.95
CA GLU A 113 -7.73 -6.85 8.78
C GLU A 113 -6.28 -7.10 9.16
N GLU A 114 -5.37 -6.46 8.43
CA GLU A 114 -3.96 -6.57 8.66
C GLU A 114 -3.54 -5.73 9.87
N GLU A 115 -2.95 -6.39 10.87
CA GLU A 115 -2.48 -5.76 12.10
C GLU A 115 -0.96 -5.78 12.22
N VAL A 116 -0.41 -4.66 12.72
CA VAL A 116 1.03 -4.57 13.00
C VAL A 116 1.35 -5.21 14.35
N THR A 117 1.58 -6.52 14.31
CA THR A 117 2.00 -7.34 15.46
C THR A 117 3.53 -7.48 15.53
N PRO A 118 4.11 -8.04 16.61
CA PRO A 118 5.56 -8.30 16.69
C PRO A 118 6.17 -9.18 15.59
N LYS A 119 5.35 -9.88 14.81
CA LYS A 119 5.79 -10.70 13.66
C LYS A 119 5.64 -9.96 12.33
N HIS A 120 5.10 -8.76 12.34
CA HIS A 120 4.81 -7.97 11.15
C HIS A 120 6.09 -7.40 10.53
N ARG A 121 6.16 -7.32 9.19
CA ARG A 121 7.40 -6.88 8.50
C ARG A 121 7.84 -5.44 8.81
N LEU A 122 6.88 -4.58 9.16
CA LEU A 122 7.18 -3.19 9.58
C LEU A 122 7.57 -3.08 11.06
N TRP A 123 7.36 -4.14 11.85
CA TRP A 123 7.62 -4.10 13.29
C TRP A 123 9.03 -3.64 13.67
N PRO A 124 10.11 -4.05 12.97
CA PRO A 124 11.46 -3.60 13.30
C PRO A 124 11.69 -2.09 13.12
N LEU A 125 10.86 -1.40 12.35
CA LEU A 125 10.96 0.04 12.09
C LEU A 125 10.21 0.89 13.12
N LEU A 126 9.35 0.25 13.93
CA LEU A 126 8.56 0.95 14.93
C LEU A 126 9.42 1.14 16.19
N GLU A 127 9.72 2.40 16.49
CA GLU A 127 10.42 2.78 17.73
C GLU A 127 9.64 2.23 18.93
N ARG A 128 10.35 1.44 19.73
CA ARG A 128 9.80 0.88 20.96
C ARG A 128 10.43 1.65 22.11
N ASP A 129 9.71 2.63 22.62
CA ASP A 129 9.97 3.07 23.98
C ASP A 129 9.83 1.86 24.90
N SER A 130 10.58 1.81 25.99
CA SER A 130 10.55 0.70 26.95
C SER A 130 9.19 0.55 27.68
N SER A 131 8.15 1.24 27.22
CA SER A 131 6.79 1.25 27.74
C SER A 131 5.98 0.05 27.22
N SER A 132 4.90 -0.28 27.94
CA SER A 132 3.95 -1.32 27.54
C SER A 132 2.94 -0.86 26.49
N GLU A 133 3.06 0.36 25.97
CA GLU A 133 2.09 0.95 25.03
C GLU A 133 2.32 0.42 23.60
N PRO A 134 1.25 0.31 22.79
CA PRO A 134 1.39 -0.05 21.39
C PRO A 134 2.19 1.03 20.64
N PRO A 135 3.02 0.65 19.65
CA PRO A 135 3.80 1.62 18.90
C PRO A 135 2.87 2.60 18.17
N ARG A 136 3.15 3.89 18.30
CA ARG A 136 2.44 4.96 17.59
C ARG A 136 3.08 5.17 16.23
N PHE A 137 2.33 4.95 15.16
CA PHE A 137 2.79 5.18 13.80
C PHE A 137 1.64 5.58 12.87
N PHE A 138 2.01 6.14 11.72
CA PHE A 138 1.12 6.41 10.61
C PHE A 138 1.64 5.74 9.35
N TYR A 139 0.73 5.14 8.58
CA TYR A 139 1.04 4.42 7.35
C TYR A 139 0.19 4.92 6.19
N LEU A 140 0.83 5.21 5.06
CA LEU A 140 0.17 5.67 3.85
C LEU A 140 0.86 5.15 2.59
N ARG A 141 0.10 4.59 1.65
CA ARG A 141 0.58 4.26 0.32
C ARG A 141 0.42 5.47 -0.58
N VAL A 142 1.54 5.98 -1.09
CA VAL A 142 1.62 7.19 -1.91
C VAL A 142 2.41 6.91 -3.18
N PHE A 143 2.53 7.90 -4.05
CA PHE A 143 3.47 7.85 -5.16
C PHE A 143 4.62 8.82 -4.89
N LEU A 144 5.86 8.33 -5.04
CA LEU A 144 7.04 9.18 -5.12
C LEU A 144 7.17 9.69 -6.57
N VAL A 145 7.24 11.00 -6.73
CA VAL A 145 7.34 11.68 -8.02
C VAL A 145 8.80 11.98 -8.31
N GLU A 146 9.39 11.24 -9.25
CA GLU A 146 10.78 11.37 -9.69
C GLU A 146 10.80 11.74 -11.19
N GLY A 147 10.96 13.03 -11.48
CA GLY A 147 10.87 13.54 -12.85
C GLY A 147 9.47 13.33 -13.45
N PRO A 148 9.34 12.71 -14.65
CA PRO A 148 8.03 12.45 -15.25
C PRO A 148 7.32 11.21 -14.69
N ALA A 149 8.00 10.41 -13.87
CA ALA A 149 7.48 9.15 -13.37
C ALA A 149 6.95 9.28 -11.94
N ALA A 150 5.83 8.61 -11.67
CA ALA A 150 5.31 8.43 -10.32
C ALA A 150 5.42 6.95 -9.98
N CYS A 151 6.21 6.60 -8.97
CA CYS A 151 6.39 5.21 -8.54
C CYS A 151 5.68 4.96 -7.20
N PRO A 152 5.01 3.82 -7.06
CA PRO A 152 4.30 3.50 -5.82
C PRO A 152 5.29 3.19 -4.70
N VAL A 153 5.08 3.81 -3.54
CA VAL A 153 5.86 3.61 -2.33
C VAL A 153 4.94 3.62 -1.12
N SER A 154 5.45 3.19 0.02
CA SER A 154 4.77 3.40 1.30
C SER A 154 5.54 4.38 2.16
N LEU A 155 4.79 5.27 2.80
CA LEU A 155 5.27 6.22 3.77
C LEU A 155 4.88 5.71 5.16
N LEU A 156 5.88 5.44 6.00
CA LEU A 156 5.71 5.04 7.39
C LEU A 156 6.31 6.13 8.28
N LEU A 157 5.53 6.71 9.18
CA LEU A 157 5.98 7.73 10.12
C LEU A 157 5.85 7.21 11.54
N THR A 158 6.94 7.24 12.30
CA THR A 158 6.94 7.09 13.75
C THR A 158 6.92 8.48 14.40
N LEU A 159 7.14 8.55 15.71
CA LEU A 159 7.20 9.83 16.43
C LEU A 159 8.50 10.59 16.15
N CYS A 160 9.60 9.95 15.75
CA CYS A 160 10.81 10.67 15.38
C CYS A 160 11.45 10.29 14.05
N THR A 161 10.89 9.37 13.27
CA THR A 161 11.45 8.96 11.98
C THR A 161 10.39 8.84 10.88
N LEU A 162 10.70 9.35 9.69
CA LEU A 162 9.95 9.09 8.47
C LEU A 162 10.71 8.08 7.62
N TYR A 163 10.00 7.07 7.13
CA TYR A 163 10.53 6.03 6.26
C TYR A 163 9.79 6.03 4.93
N LEU A 164 10.56 5.99 3.85
CA LEU A 164 10.09 5.71 2.51
C LEU A 164 10.41 4.25 2.18
N LEU A 165 9.39 3.46 1.87
CA LEU A 165 9.49 2.01 1.75
C LEU A 165 9.14 1.53 0.34
N ASP A 166 9.99 0.63 -0.18
CA ASP A 166 9.67 -0.22 -1.32
C ASP A 166 9.00 -1.51 -0.78
N GLU A 167 7.74 -1.71 -1.12
CA GLU A 167 6.97 -2.91 -0.76
C GLU A 167 6.75 -3.80 -1.97
N ASP A 168 7.00 -5.10 -1.83
CA ASP A 168 6.50 -6.08 -2.77
C ASP A 168 5.12 -6.59 -2.31
N PRO A 169 4.02 -6.14 -2.94
CA PRO A 169 2.67 -6.53 -2.55
C PRO A 169 2.39 -8.03 -2.76
N THR A 170 3.16 -8.72 -3.60
CA THR A 170 2.95 -10.15 -3.93
C THR A 170 3.76 -11.10 -3.06
N GLY A 171 4.75 -10.59 -2.30
CA GLY A 171 5.62 -11.42 -1.46
C GLY A 171 6.53 -12.36 -2.26
N SER A 172 7.01 -11.94 -3.44
CA SER A 172 7.93 -12.73 -4.26
C SER A 172 9.26 -12.91 -3.52
N GLN A 173 9.68 -14.16 -3.36
CA GLN A 173 11.02 -14.45 -2.84
C GLN A 173 12.09 -13.82 -3.74
N ALA A 174 12.97 -13.02 -3.13
CA ALA A 174 14.37 -13.09 -3.51
C ALA A 174 14.86 -14.50 -3.17
N GLU A 175 15.38 -15.22 -4.17
CA GLU A 175 15.90 -16.59 -4.06
C GLU A 175 16.70 -16.80 -2.77
N HIS A 176 16.16 -17.59 -1.84
CA HIS A 176 17.02 -18.22 -0.84
C HIS A 176 17.81 -19.34 -1.53
N PRO A 177 19.15 -19.45 -1.33
CA PRO A 177 19.91 -20.59 -1.82
C PRO A 177 19.39 -21.88 -1.20
N PRO A 178 19.48 -23.02 -1.90
CA PRO A 178 18.85 -24.26 -1.46
C PRO A 178 19.41 -24.71 -0.10
N PRO A 179 18.57 -25.22 0.82
CA PRO A 179 19.04 -25.67 2.12
C PRO A 179 19.96 -26.87 1.92
N ALA A 180 21.15 -26.78 2.52
CA ALA A 180 22.04 -27.92 2.65
C ALA A 180 21.29 -29.07 3.34
N VAL A 181 21.38 -30.26 2.73
CA VAL A 181 20.78 -31.49 3.23
C VAL A 181 21.36 -31.81 4.61
N SER A 182 20.56 -31.67 5.66
CA SER A 182 20.78 -32.38 6.90
C SER A 182 19.43 -32.79 7.47
N GLY A 183 19.21 -34.10 7.53
CA GLY A 183 17.99 -34.70 8.01
C GLY A 183 17.82 -34.48 9.52
N GLU A 184 16.59 -34.15 9.91
CA GLU A 184 15.91 -34.71 11.08
C GLU A 184 14.43 -34.32 11.01
N VAL A 185 13.56 -35.33 11.14
CA VAL A 185 12.11 -35.18 11.11
C VAL A 185 11.67 -34.52 12.41
N SER A 186 11.46 -33.20 12.36
CA SER A 186 10.73 -32.46 13.38
C SER A 186 9.37 -32.08 12.79
N VAL A 187 8.29 -32.49 13.47
CA VAL A 187 6.90 -32.13 13.14
C VAL A 187 6.78 -30.61 13.30
N LYS A 188 7.07 -29.88 12.22
CA LYS A 188 6.92 -28.43 12.15
C LYS A 188 5.43 -28.11 12.00
N ALA A 189 4.97 -27.19 12.84
CA ALA A 189 3.77 -26.39 12.58
C ALA A 189 3.77 -25.88 11.12
N PRO A 190 2.59 -25.66 10.51
CA PRO A 190 2.53 -25.16 9.13
C PRO A 190 3.43 -23.94 8.98
N PRO A 191 4.21 -23.83 7.89
CA PRO A 191 5.12 -22.70 7.70
C PRO A 191 4.29 -21.42 7.77
N SER A 192 4.70 -20.50 8.64
CA SER A 192 4.17 -19.15 8.65
C SER A 192 4.40 -18.58 7.24
N ARG A 193 3.30 -18.10 6.66
CA ARG A 193 3.23 -17.54 5.31
C ARG A 193 4.36 -16.52 5.10
N PRO A 194 5.14 -16.60 4.00
CA PRO A 194 6.08 -15.55 3.66
C PRO A 194 5.27 -14.26 3.43
N GLY A 195 5.45 -13.27 4.31
CA GLY A 195 4.78 -11.98 4.18
C GLY A 195 5.39 -11.15 3.06
N PRO A 196 4.72 -10.05 2.66
CA PRO A 196 5.29 -9.02 1.79
C PRO A 196 6.69 -8.62 2.28
N SER A 197 7.65 -8.52 1.36
CA SER A 197 8.97 -7.99 1.70
C SER A 197 8.94 -6.46 1.71
N VAL A 198 9.64 -5.86 2.67
CA VAL A 198 9.80 -4.40 2.81
C VAL A 198 11.28 -4.08 2.73
N ARG A 199 11.63 -3.12 1.88
CA ARG A 199 12.95 -2.49 1.86
C ARG A 199 12.80 -1.01 2.21
N VAL A 200 13.60 -0.53 3.14
CA VAL A 200 13.74 0.91 3.39
C VAL A 200 14.48 1.52 2.21
N ARG A 201 13.81 2.36 1.42
CA ARG A 201 14.41 3.12 0.32
C ARG A 201 15.21 4.30 0.87
N GLU A 202 14.56 5.11 1.69
CA GLU A 202 15.14 6.27 2.35
C GLU A 202 14.53 6.43 3.75
N GLN A 203 15.27 7.09 4.63
CA GLN A 203 14.78 7.46 5.95
C GLN A 203 15.27 8.87 6.30
N GLN A 204 14.42 9.63 6.99
CA GLN A 204 14.73 10.98 7.47
C GLN A 204 14.25 11.11 8.91
N PRO A 205 15.04 11.68 9.83
CA PRO A 205 14.52 11.99 11.16
C PRO A 205 13.45 13.07 11.04
N LEU A 206 12.40 13.00 11.85
CA LEU A 206 11.33 14.00 11.89
C LEU A 206 11.89 15.40 12.17
N SER A 207 12.95 15.50 12.96
CA SER A 207 13.65 16.76 13.22
C SER A 207 14.30 17.40 12.00
N SER A 208 14.60 16.63 10.94
CA SER A 208 15.12 17.22 9.69
C SER A 208 14.02 17.87 8.85
N LEU A 209 12.75 17.57 9.09
CA LEU A 209 11.65 18.18 8.34
C LEU A 209 11.60 19.68 8.62
N SER A 210 11.85 20.48 7.60
CA SER A 210 11.90 21.94 7.70
C SER A 210 10.58 22.61 7.30
N SER A 211 9.92 22.07 6.28
CA SER A 211 8.66 22.60 5.77
C SER A 211 7.92 21.60 4.90
N VAL A 212 6.63 21.87 4.69
CA VAL A 212 5.79 21.15 3.74
C VAL A 212 5.30 22.10 2.66
N LEU A 213 5.50 21.72 1.39
CA LEU A 213 5.00 22.48 0.24
C LEU A 213 3.75 21.79 -0.32
N LEU A 214 2.71 22.57 -0.56
CA LEU A 214 1.44 22.14 -1.17
C LEU A 214 1.18 22.93 -2.45
N TYR A 215 0.37 22.40 -3.36
CA TYR A 215 0.12 23.02 -4.67
C TYR A 215 -1.37 23.29 -4.90
N ARG A 216 -1.71 24.48 -5.41
CA ARG A 216 -3.11 24.83 -5.73
C ARG A 216 -3.64 24.11 -6.96
N VAL A 217 -2.84 24.06 -8.04
CA VAL A 217 -3.23 23.37 -9.29
C VAL A 217 -3.11 21.85 -9.23
N ALA A 218 -2.44 21.32 -8.19
CA ALA A 218 -2.24 19.89 -7.98
C ALA A 218 -2.42 19.55 -6.48
N PRO A 219 -3.66 19.56 -5.96
CA PRO A 219 -3.93 19.45 -4.53
C PRO A 219 -3.59 18.09 -3.92
N GLU A 220 -3.33 17.08 -4.76
CA GLU A 220 -2.88 15.74 -4.36
C GLU A 220 -1.35 15.64 -4.25
N ASP A 221 -0.62 16.64 -4.76
CA ASP A 221 0.85 16.66 -4.74
C ASP A 221 1.35 17.46 -3.52
N LEU A 222 2.43 16.99 -2.92
CA LEU A 222 3.14 17.68 -1.84
C LEU A 222 4.65 17.48 -1.92
N ARG A 223 5.42 18.34 -1.25
CA ARG A 223 6.82 18.08 -0.93
C ARG A 223 7.08 18.14 0.57
N LEU A 224 7.73 17.11 1.10
CA LEU A 224 8.34 17.16 2.42
C LEU A 224 9.79 17.64 2.23
N VAL A 225 10.12 18.80 2.77
CA VAL A 225 11.45 19.43 2.61
C VAL A 225 12.26 19.18 3.86
N PHE A 226 13.43 18.58 3.70
CA PHE A 226 14.33 18.23 4.78
C PHE A 226 15.58 19.09 4.72
N TYR A 227 16.07 19.49 5.89
CA TYR A 227 17.31 20.21 6.06
C TYR A 227 18.22 19.42 7.00
N ASP A 228 19.41 19.05 6.51
CA ASP A 228 20.44 18.41 7.31
C ASP A 228 21.38 19.49 7.86
N GLU A 229 21.38 19.67 9.18
CA GLU A 229 22.23 20.67 9.85
C GLU A 229 23.72 20.38 9.74
N VAL A 230 24.10 19.10 9.61
CA VAL A 230 25.50 18.66 9.54
C VAL A 230 26.05 18.91 8.15
N SER A 231 25.35 18.47 7.12
CA SER A 231 25.77 18.69 5.73
C SER A 231 25.39 20.06 5.18
N ARG A 232 24.46 20.77 5.83
CA ARG A 232 23.85 22.04 5.40
C ARG A 232 23.21 21.95 4.02
N LEU A 233 22.70 20.77 3.67
CA LEU A 233 22.03 20.52 2.41
C LEU A 233 20.53 20.39 2.63
N GLU A 234 19.78 20.91 1.67
CA GLU A 234 18.35 20.70 1.56
C GLU A 234 18.09 19.52 0.63
N SER A 235 17.16 18.65 1.04
CA SER A 235 16.62 17.57 0.23
C SER A 235 15.10 17.57 0.33
N PHE A 236 14.41 16.81 -0.53
CA PHE A 236 12.96 16.73 -0.44
C PHE A 236 12.43 15.40 -0.98
N TRP A 237 11.27 15.01 -0.48
CA TRP A 237 10.45 13.97 -1.10
C TRP A 237 9.25 14.62 -1.78
N ALA A 238 9.16 14.48 -3.10
CA ALA A 238 7.98 14.86 -3.85
C ALA A 238 7.01 13.69 -3.89
N LEU A 239 5.84 13.87 -3.28
CA LEU A 239 4.85 12.82 -3.06
C LEU A 239 3.52 13.20 -3.71
N ARG A 240 2.74 12.19 -4.10
CA ARG A 240 1.36 12.31 -4.54
C ARG A 240 0.48 11.36 -3.73
N VAL A 241 -0.55 11.90 -3.10
CA VAL A 241 -1.59 11.13 -2.41
C VAL A 241 -2.72 10.75 -3.37
N VAL A 242 -3.57 9.81 -2.98
CA VAL A 242 -4.71 9.36 -3.82
C VAL A 242 -5.94 10.25 -3.65
N CYS A 243 -6.10 10.87 -2.48
CA CYS A 243 -7.20 11.81 -2.22
C CYS A 243 -6.84 12.87 -1.17
N PRO A 244 -7.53 14.03 -1.14
CA PRO A 244 -7.24 15.12 -0.22
C PRO A 244 -7.33 14.76 1.27
N GLU A 245 -8.17 13.78 1.63
CA GLU A 245 -8.29 13.31 3.00
C GLU A 245 -7.01 12.63 3.50
N GLN A 246 -6.28 11.94 2.62
CA GLN A 246 -4.99 11.35 2.96
C GLN A 246 -3.94 12.42 3.26
N LEU A 247 -3.90 13.47 2.44
CA LEU A 247 -3.03 14.62 2.70
C LEU A 247 -3.37 15.25 4.05
N THR A 248 -4.65 15.47 4.33
CA THR A 248 -5.11 16.04 5.60
C THR A 248 -4.68 15.18 6.79
N ALA A 249 -4.84 13.86 6.70
CA ALA A 249 -4.45 12.92 7.74
C ALA A 249 -2.92 12.87 7.95
N LEU A 250 -2.15 12.89 6.85
CA LEU A 250 -0.69 12.93 6.90
C LEU A 250 -0.18 14.20 7.59
N LEU A 251 -0.69 15.38 7.20
CA LEU A 251 -0.29 16.64 7.82
C LEU A 251 -0.67 16.71 9.29
N ALA A 252 -1.87 16.21 9.65
CA ALA A 252 -2.30 16.13 11.03
C ALA A 252 -1.38 15.24 11.88
N TRP A 253 -0.95 14.09 11.33
CA TRP A 253 -0.03 13.20 12.01
C TRP A 253 1.36 13.81 12.20
N ILE A 254 1.93 14.45 11.17
CA ILE A 254 3.27 15.04 11.25
C ILE A 254 3.29 16.19 12.26
N ARG A 255 2.24 17.02 12.26
CA ARG A 255 2.20 18.28 13.00
C ARG A 255 2.38 18.07 14.51
N GLU A 256 1.65 17.14 15.13
CA GLU A 256 1.70 16.94 16.58
C GLU A 256 3.11 16.62 17.12
N PRO A 257 3.78 15.53 16.69
CA PRO A 257 5.12 15.19 17.18
C PRO A 257 6.18 16.22 16.75
N TRP A 258 6.02 16.84 15.57
CA TRP A 258 6.98 17.84 15.11
C TRP A 258 6.90 19.15 15.91
N GLU A 259 5.70 19.67 16.14
CA GLU A 259 5.50 20.90 16.92
C GLU A 259 5.88 20.72 18.39
N GLU A 260 5.75 19.50 18.93
CA GLU A 260 6.26 19.15 20.26
C GLU A 260 7.80 19.25 20.32
N LEU A 261 8.51 18.75 19.30
CA LEU A 261 9.99 18.80 19.24
C LEU A 261 10.52 20.24 19.16
N PHE A 262 9.87 21.13 18.40
CA PHE A 262 10.37 22.47 18.11
C PHE A 262 9.67 23.60 18.87
N SER A 263 8.53 23.34 19.52
CA SER A 263 7.70 24.34 20.20
C SER A 263 7.27 25.53 19.32
N ILE A 264 7.24 25.32 18.00
CA ILE A 264 6.77 26.27 16.98
C ILE A 264 5.89 25.54 15.97
N GLY A 265 5.08 26.27 15.21
CA GLY A 265 4.21 25.69 14.20
C GLY A 265 4.99 25.18 12.98
N LEU A 266 4.61 24.01 12.46
CA LEU A 266 5.22 23.45 11.25
C LEU A 266 4.91 24.36 10.04
N ARG A 267 5.97 24.81 9.35
CA ARG A 267 5.82 25.69 8.20
C ARG A 267 5.19 24.94 7.03
N THR A 268 3.97 25.32 6.68
CA THR A 268 3.26 24.83 5.48
C THR A 268 3.11 25.97 4.48
N VAL A 269 3.59 25.78 3.24
CA VAL A 269 3.56 26.79 2.18
C VAL A 269 2.74 26.28 1.01
N THR A 270 1.76 27.06 0.57
CA THR A 270 0.98 26.73 -0.63
C THR A 270 1.49 27.53 -1.82
N GLN A 271 1.90 26.85 -2.88
CA GLN A 271 2.36 27.43 -4.15
C GLN A 271 1.28 27.29 -5.23
N GLU A 272 1.34 28.13 -6.27
CA GLU A 272 0.39 28.08 -7.39
C GLU A 272 0.53 26.76 -8.18
N GLY A 273 1.74 26.29 -8.47
CA GLY A 273 1.95 24.99 -9.11
C GLY A 273 3.36 24.43 -8.97
N LEU A 274 3.56 23.23 -9.51
CA LEU A 274 4.88 22.59 -9.61
C LEU A 274 5.77 23.45 -10.51
N GLU A 275 6.68 24.21 -9.92
CA GLU A 275 7.80 24.75 -10.68
C GLU A 275 8.63 23.56 -11.17
N LEU A 276 8.49 23.25 -12.47
CA LEU A 276 9.40 22.39 -13.20
C LEU A 276 10.75 23.10 -13.19
N VAL A 277 11.59 22.77 -12.22
CA VAL A 277 13.01 23.09 -12.30
C VAL A 277 13.53 22.29 -13.49
N GLN A 278 13.76 22.99 -14.60
CA GLN A 278 14.39 22.45 -15.82
C GLN A 278 15.85 22.09 -15.57
#